data_AF-A0A1C7DH15-F1
#
_entry.id   AF-A0A1C7DH15-F1
#
_cell.length_a   1.000
_cell.length_b   1.000
_cell.length_c   1.000
_cell.angle_alpha   90.00
_cell.angle_beta   90.00
_cell.angle_gamma   90.00
#
_symmetry.space_group_name_H-M   'P 1'
#
loop_
_entity.id
_entity.type
_entity.pdbx_description
1 polymer ?
#
loop_
_entity_poly.entity_id
_entity_poly.type
_entity_poly.pdbx_seq_one_letter_code
_entity_poly.pdbx_strand_id
1 'polypeptide(L)'
;MKLSQKLTKEQLDPHFLKWDRIAVDLAKLHSQRDKRAKDAIQEGLKVYTHLLAHCRDALKDEEFEPLNGSERLSFVEDSAGTYAAYRQLDKLFAELKKTIARKRIELKRLTK
;
A
#
# COMPACT_ATOMS: atom_id res chain seq x y z
N MET A 1 3.97 -7.31 23.93
CA MET A 1 3.91 -5.94 23.35
C MET A 1 2.48 -5.67 22.89
N LYS A 2 1.94 -4.47 23.13
CA LYS A 2 0.57 -4.13 22.71
C LYS A 2 0.51 -3.97 21.18
N LEU A 3 -0.53 -4.49 20.53
CA LEU A 3 -0.75 -4.36 19.06
C LEU A 3 -0.66 -2.90 18.58
N SER A 4 -1.04 -1.95 19.44
CA SER A 4 -0.94 -0.50 19.18
C SER A 4 0.50 0.01 18.96
N GLN A 5 1.53 -0.71 19.39
CA GLN A 5 2.94 -0.32 19.23
C GLN A 5 3.55 -0.79 17.90
N LYS A 6 2.86 -1.61 17.11
CA LYS A 6 3.34 -2.12 15.81
C LYS A 6 2.73 -1.41 14.60
N LEU A 7 1.67 -0.64 14.81
CA LEU A 7 1.10 0.25 13.79
C LEU A 7 1.44 1.69 14.16
N THR A 8 2.70 2.04 14.44
CA THR A 8 3.08 3.43 14.74
C THR A 8 3.29 4.23 13.47
N LYS A 9 3.29 5.56 13.58
CA LYS A 9 3.23 6.43 12.39
C LYS A 9 4.62 6.39 11.73
N GLU A 10 5.62 6.35 12.58
CA GLU A 10 7.04 6.23 12.31
C GLU A 10 7.37 4.95 11.52
N GLN A 11 6.68 3.84 11.79
CA GLN A 11 6.87 2.58 11.05
C GLN A 11 6.20 2.59 9.66
N LEU A 12 5.06 3.28 9.53
CA LEU A 12 4.21 3.22 8.34
C LEU A 12 4.54 4.32 7.33
N ASP A 13 4.83 5.53 7.80
CA ASP A 13 5.09 6.72 6.98
C ASP A 13 6.20 6.52 5.93
N PRO A 14 7.32 5.81 6.20
CA PRO A 14 8.34 5.57 5.17
C PRO A 14 7.80 4.89 3.91
N HIS A 15 6.82 3.99 4.06
CA HIS A 15 6.20 3.27 2.95
C HIS A 15 5.34 4.20 2.11
N PHE A 16 4.51 5.02 2.76
CA PHE A 16 3.66 6.00 2.07
C PHE A 16 4.48 7.09 1.39
N LEU A 17 5.52 7.62 2.05
CA LEU A 17 6.42 8.60 1.44
C LEU A 17 7.17 8.02 0.23
N LYS A 18 7.58 6.75 0.31
CA LYS A 18 8.19 6.07 -0.84
C LYS A 18 7.18 5.91 -1.98
N TRP A 19 5.94 5.51 -1.68
CA TRP A 19 4.87 5.45 -2.68
C TRP A 19 4.60 6.82 -3.31
N ASP A 20 4.46 7.89 -2.52
CA ASP A 20 4.18 9.23 -3.03
C ASP A 20 5.23 9.69 -4.05
N ARG A 21 6.51 9.39 -3.80
CA ARG A 21 7.61 9.66 -4.75
C ARG A 21 7.46 8.85 -6.04
N ILE A 22 7.24 7.55 -5.92
CA ILE A 22 7.03 6.64 -7.06
C ILE A 22 5.81 7.09 -7.88
N ALA A 23 4.71 7.47 -7.23
CA ALA A 23 3.47 7.91 -7.87
C ALA A 23 3.66 9.20 -8.68
N VAL A 24 4.44 10.16 -8.17
CA VAL A 24 4.80 11.38 -8.91
C VAL A 24 5.60 11.04 -10.17
N ASP A 25 6.55 10.11 -10.07
CA ASP A 25 7.34 9.69 -11.22
C ASP A 25 6.51 8.88 -12.22
N LEU A 26 5.62 8.00 -11.75
CA LEU A 26 4.70 7.23 -12.59
C LEU A 26 3.76 8.13 -13.41
N ALA A 27 3.24 9.20 -12.80
CA ALA A 27 2.42 10.16 -13.52
C ALA A 27 3.18 10.78 -14.72
N LYS A 28 4.47 11.11 -14.53
CA LYS A 28 5.33 11.62 -15.60
C LYS A 28 5.62 10.54 -16.65
N LEU A 29 6.03 9.34 -16.22
CA LEU A 29 6.38 8.24 -17.12
C LEU A 29 5.19 7.85 -18.02
N HIS A 30 3.98 7.77 -17.47
CA HIS A 30 2.78 7.50 -18.26
C HIS A 30 2.44 8.63 -19.24
N SER A 31 2.63 9.90 -18.84
CA SER A 31 2.45 11.03 -19.76
C SER A 31 3.41 10.99 -20.96
N GLN A 32 4.60 10.43 -20.75
CA GLN A 32 5.65 10.27 -21.76
C GLN A 32 5.57 8.93 -22.51
N ARG A 33 4.63 8.05 -22.15
CA ARG A 33 4.54 6.66 -22.64
C ARG A 33 5.87 5.89 -22.45
N ASP A 34 6.57 6.19 -21.38
CA ASP A 34 7.87 5.61 -21.06
C ASP A 34 7.72 4.20 -20.50
N LYS A 35 8.48 3.24 -21.06
CA LYS A 35 8.44 1.83 -20.66
C LYS A 35 8.94 1.60 -19.22
N ARG A 36 9.72 2.53 -18.66
CA ARG A 36 10.17 2.51 -17.25
C ARG A 36 9.01 2.60 -16.25
N ALA A 37 7.80 2.95 -16.70
CA ALA A 37 6.60 2.87 -15.88
C ALA A 37 6.39 1.46 -15.29
N LYS A 38 6.76 0.41 -16.05
CA LYS A 38 6.68 -0.98 -15.56
C LYS A 38 7.55 -1.21 -14.33
N ASP A 39 8.81 -0.78 -14.40
CA ASP A 39 9.76 -0.96 -13.31
C ASP A 39 9.34 -0.17 -12.06
N ALA A 40 8.81 1.04 -12.26
CA ALA A 40 8.28 1.87 -11.19
C ALA A 40 7.03 1.27 -10.52
N ILE A 41 6.11 0.66 -11.28
CA ILE A 41 4.96 -0.07 -10.70
C ILE A 41 5.45 -1.30 -9.91
N GLN A 42 6.42 -2.06 -10.44
CA GLN A 42 6.99 -3.22 -9.73
C GLN A 42 7.65 -2.81 -8.42
N GLU A 43 8.33 -1.66 -8.37
CA GLU A 43 8.86 -1.11 -7.13
C GLU A 43 7.74 -0.70 -6.16
N GLY A 44 6.68 -0.07 -6.66
CA GLY A 44 5.48 0.24 -5.88
C GLY A 44 4.82 -1.00 -5.27
N LEU A 45 4.72 -2.09 -6.04
CA LEU A 45 4.21 -3.38 -5.58
C LEU A 45 5.02 -3.93 -4.41
N LYS A 46 6.36 -3.91 -4.50
CA LYS A 46 7.24 -4.33 -3.38
C LYS A 46 6.99 -3.52 -2.12
N VAL A 47 6.84 -2.20 -2.25
CA VAL A 47 6.53 -1.32 -1.12
C VAL A 47 5.18 -1.68 -0.51
N TYR A 48 4.17 -1.91 -1.35
CA TYR A 48 2.83 -2.24 -0.91
C TYR A 48 2.76 -3.61 -0.21
N THR A 49 3.34 -4.65 -0.80
CA THR A 49 3.33 -6.01 -0.23
C THR A 49 4.08 -6.06 1.10
N HIS A 50 5.20 -5.35 1.22
CA HIS A 50 5.92 -5.23 2.49
C HIS A 50 5.09 -4.49 3.56
N LEU A 51 4.45 -3.38 3.20
CA LEU A 51 3.55 -2.65 4.10
C LEU A 51 2.36 -3.53 4.54
N LEU A 52 1.76 -4.28 3.63
CA LEU A 52 0.65 -5.17 3.92
C LEU A 52 1.06 -6.29 4.88
N ALA A 53 2.19 -6.95 4.62
CA ALA A 53 2.75 -7.98 5.49
C ALA A 53 3.05 -7.44 6.90
N HIS A 54 3.62 -6.24 6.99
CA HIS A 54 3.83 -5.56 8.28
C HIS A 54 2.50 -5.35 9.02
N CYS A 55 1.45 -4.94 8.32
CA CYS A 55 0.13 -4.76 8.93
C CYS A 55 -0.48 -6.08 9.42
N ARG A 56 -0.36 -7.17 8.65
CA ARG A 56 -0.83 -8.51 9.03
C ARG A 56 -0.14 -9.01 10.30
N ASP A 57 1.19 -8.91 10.39
CA ASP A 57 1.92 -9.28 11.61
C ASP A 57 1.57 -8.37 12.79
N ALA A 58 1.41 -7.07 12.54
CA ALA A 58 1.08 -6.09 13.58
C ALA A 58 -0.32 -6.30 14.17
N LEU A 59 -1.27 -6.76 13.36
CA LEU A 59 -2.65 -7.03 13.74
C LEU A 59 -2.87 -8.49 14.19
N LYS A 60 -1.94 -9.40 13.89
CA LYS A 60 -2.11 -10.85 14.03
C LYS A 60 -3.35 -11.34 13.25
N ASP A 61 -3.47 -10.83 12.03
CA ASP A 61 -4.58 -11.05 11.12
C ASP A 61 -4.02 -11.24 9.71
N GLU A 62 -3.85 -12.50 9.30
CA GLU A 62 -3.29 -12.86 7.99
C GLU A 62 -4.25 -12.53 6.83
N GLU A 63 -5.55 -12.47 7.11
CA GLU A 63 -6.59 -12.13 6.13
C GLU A 63 -6.76 -10.62 5.96
N PHE A 64 -6.02 -9.81 6.72
CA PHE A 64 -6.08 -8.37 6.61
C PHE A 64 -5.68 -7.90 5.21
N GLU A 65 -6.64 -7.30 4.51
CA GLU A 65 -6.44 -6.61 3.24
C GLU A 65 -7.51 -5.53 3.00
N PRO A 66 -7.27 -4.56 2.10
CA PRO A 66 -8.32 -3.68 1.58
C PRO A 66 -9.37 -4.44 0.77
N LEU A 67 -10.44 -3.76 0.38
CA LEU A 67 -11.52 -4.37 -0.41
C LEU A 67 -10.97 -4.95 -1.72
N ASN A 68 -11.17 -6.26 -1.88
CA ASN A 68 -10.69 -7.08 -2.98
C ASN A 68 -9.17 -6.95 -3.18
N GLY A 69 -8.41 -6.84 -2.08
CA GLY A 69 -6.99 -6.52 -2.10
C GLY A 69 -6.18 -7.48 -2.97
N SER A 70 -6.40 -8.79 -2.79
CA SER A 70 -5.69 -9.84 -3.53
C SER A 70 -5.97 -9.81 -5.05
N GLU A 71 -7.24 -9.71 -5.46
CA GLU A 71 -7.62 -9.64 -6.89
C GLU A 71 -7.00 -8.41 -7.56
N ARG A 72 -7.02 -7.28 -6.86
CA ARG A 72 -6.52 -6.01 -7.39
C ARG A 72 -5.00 -5.99 -7.46
N LEU A 73 -4.31 -6.66 -6.54
CA LEU A 73 -2.87 -6.84 -6.62
C LEU A 73 -2.49 -7.71 -7.81
N SER A 74 -3.15 -8.85 -7.99
CA SER A 74 -2.92 -9.73 -9.14
C SER A 74 -3.10 -8.96 -10.46
N PHE A 75 -4.15 -8.15 -10.57
CA PHE A 75 -4.33 -7.27 -11.74
C PHE A 75 -3.16 -6.30 -11.96
N VAL A 76 -2.63 -5.68 -10.90
CA VAL A 76 -1.51 -4.73 -11.01
C VAL A 76 -0.22 -5.46 -11.43
N GLU A 77 0.02 -6.67 -10.93
CA GLU A 77 1.16 -7.51 -11.31
C GLU A 77 1.11 -7.87 -12.79
N ASP A 78 -0.04 -8.34 -13.27
CA ASP A 78 -0.23 -8.74 -14.67
C ASP A 78 -0.17 -7.56 -15.64
N SER A 79 -0.62 -6.38 -15.18
CA SER A 79 -0.76 -5.17 -16.01
C SER A 79 0.25 -4.07 -15.67
N ALA A 80 1.40 -4.42 -15.09
CA ALA A 80 2.35 -3.49 -14.47
C ALA A 80 2.88 -2.35 -15.38
N GLY A 81 2.70 -2.40 -16.70
CA GLY A 81 3.08 -1.29 -17.60
C GLY A 81 1.96 -0.27 -17.88
N THR A 82 0.75 -0.48 -17.35
CA THR A 82 -0.44 0.28 -17.74
C THR A 82 -0.79 1.38 -16.75
N TYR A 83 -1.40 2.45 -17.26
CA TYR A 83 -1.92 3.52 -16.40
C TYR A 83 -3.02 2.99 -15.45
N ALA A 84 -3.80 2.00 -15.88
CA ALA A 84 -4.79 1.33 -15.05
C ALA A 84 -4.16 0.66 -13.82
N ALA A 85 -3.04 -0.05 -14.00
CA ALA A 85 -2.29 -0.65 -12.89
C ALA A 85 -1.77 0.42 -11.91
N TYR A 86 -1.20 1.52 -12.41
CA TYR A 86 -0.81 2.64 -11.56
C TYR A 86 -1.99 3.16 -10.72
N ARG A 87 -3.13 3.49 -11.36
CA ARG A 87 -4.31 4.00 -10.64
C ARG A 87 -4.87 3.00 -9.65
N GLN A 88 -4.76 1.71 -9.94
CA GLN A 88 -5.24 0.67 -9.05
C GLN A 88 -4.35 0.53 -7.81
N LEU A 89 -3.04 0.57 -7.99
CA LEU A 89 -2.08 0.57 -6.89
C LEU A 89 -2.21 1.82 -6.01
N ASP A 90 -2.43 3.00 -6.61
CA ASP A 90 -2.69 4.24 -5.89
C ASP A 90 -3.92 4.14 -4.97
N LYS A 91 -5.01 3.57 -5.50
CA LYS A 91 -6.22 3.31 -4.71
C LYS A 91 -5.96 2.32 -3.57
N LEU A 92 -5.19 1.25 -3.81
CA LEU A 92 -4.84 0.27 -2.78
C LEU A 92 -4.08 0.93 -1.63
N PHE A 93 -3.09 1.79 -1.91
CA PHE A 93 -2.38 2.55 -0.87
C PHE A 93 -3.33 3.47 -0.09
N ALA A 94 -4.20 4.21 -0.78
CA ALA A 94 -5.14 5.13 -0.14
C ALA A 94 -6.15 4.41 0.77
N GLU A 95 -6.66 3.26 0.33
CA GLU A 95 -7.57 2.43 1.11
C GLU A 95 -6.86 1.81 2.31
N LEU A 96 -5.68 1.23 2.11
CA LEU A 96 -4.89 0.65 3.19
C LEU A 96 -4.57 1.70 4.27
N LYS A 97 -4.20 2.92 3.89
CA LYS A 97 -3.98 4.05 4.83
C LYS A 97 -5.21 4.35 5.67
N LYS A 98 -6.40 4.38 5.07
CA LYS A 98 -7.68 4.59 5.77
C LYS A 98 -8.00 3.44 6.72
N THR A 99 -7.84 2.20 6.25
CA THR A 99 -8.09 1.00 7.07
C THR A 99 -7.17 0.94 8.28
N ILE A 100 -5.87 1.23 8.11
CA ILE A 100 -4.91 1.30 9.22
C ILE A 100 -5.31 2.39 10.22
N ALA A 101 -5.69 3.59 9.74
CA ALA A 101 -6.14 4.67 10.61
C ALA A 101 -7.36 4.26 11.46
N ARG A 102 -8.33 3.57 10.85
CA ARG A 102 -9.49 3.00 11.56
C ARG A 102 -9.05 1.98 12.61
N LYS A 103 -8.22 0.99 12.25
CA LYS A 103 -7.71 -0.05 13.17
C LYS A 103 -6.98 0.55 14.38
N ARG A 104 -6.19 1.61 14.17
CA ARG A 104 -5.52 2.34 15.25
C ARG A 104 -6.49 2.94 16.26
N ILE A 105 -7.61 3.50 15.79
CA ILE A 105 -8.65 4.06 16.66
C ILE A 105 -9.33 2.93 17.45
N GLU A 106 -9.67 1.82 16.78
CA GLU A 106 -10.27 0.64 17.43
C GLU A 106 -9.36 0.08 18.52
N LEU A 107 -8.06 -0.11 18.25
CA LEU A 107 -7.08 -0.58 19.24
C LEU A 107 -6.92 0.38 20.42
N LYS A 108 -6.95 1.70 20.18
CA LYS A 108 -6.92 2.70 21.27
C LYS A 108 -8.16 2.65 22.16
N ARG A 109 -9.33 2.30 21.60
CA ARG A 109 -10.57 2.16 22.38
C ARG A 109 -10.56 0.88 23.24
N LEU A 110 -10.03 -0.21 22.71
CA LEU A 110 -9.94 -1.50 23.42
C LEU A 110 -8.89 -1.53 24.55
N THR A 111 -7.95 -0.60 24.53
CA THR A 111 -6.86 -0.50 25.53
C THR A 111 -7.10 0.56 26.59
N LYS A 112 -8.27 1.20 26.57
CA LYS A 112 -8.73 2.23 27.50
C LYS A 112 -9.74 1.65 28.46
#